data_AF-A0A965DXZ3-F1
#
_entry.id   AF-A0A965DXZ3-F1
#
_cell.length_a   1.000
_cell.length_b   1.000
_cell.length_c   1.000
_cell.angle_alpha   90.00
_cell.angle_beta   90.00
_cell.angle_gamma   90.00
#
_symmetry.space_group_name_H-M   'P 1'
#
loop_
_entity.id
_entity.type
_entity.pdbx_description
1 polymer ?
#
loop_
_entity_poly.entity_id
_entity_poly.type
_entity_poly.pdbx_seq_one_letter_code
_entity_poly.pdbx_strand_id
1 'polypeptide(L)'
;MKVSSNSPAPPTAEIPLAVADDSLRIQAAAVAAQQAKMIEYEIRLEQRATALNRQEEQLAAHLEHRRKELDEREQAGAAIPEQRRHLERERKRLSLFRRRLVTRFREKSTKREAHLKARESALEAQAQQQQSEQDRLRDWFTKAKDELEQRKRQASEQARESAREQERAQDCIARERAARDAQIRESTQKLAEAAAARDSLTRERNQWEEYHARLTRETKSLEARIAAQKQQLAGLSCPHDADIGTAGDTPKKDDSVADADRQDSSLAVPPVVDPASSAQLLKQWQQLLRLHDAWQTEHHQTQQELEQIAQGLLVRETAVAEAERIIALGQAENQRRADELTQEQMAMEARRIRLTMLQAAATTQHAAQTQWIEERRAIEQRRQHYQRVHERRNAVRREEILRLRELFRRIDGIRRAYHDSLRIYEPFRAELEQQQRILACRELAIEQARQELLGHSGNRSQVESAIERYNREAAERMNAMTHDLERERKLLVEERARLTKHAETLATIEARATLRLDEKVSAYTAEDANLQRHQDQDNLEELRRLKLQKQLVERELQNLREELERVAVAFTTDIRPPYHRH
;
A
#
# COMPACT_ATOMS: atom_id res chain seq x y z
N MET A 1 21.18 80.08 124.82
CA MET A 1 21.71 81.39 125.27
C MET A 1 20.48 82.25 125.60
N LYS A 2 20.28 82.83 126.80
CA LYS A 2 21.03 83.96 127.43
C LYS A 2 21.08 85.15 126.44
N VAL A 3 20.62 86.37 126.70
CA VAL A 3 20.68 87.23 127.93
C VAL A 3 19.57 88.32 127.92
N SER A 4 19.15 88.81 129.12
CA SER A 4 18.51 90.11 129.50
C SER A 4 17.35 90.74 128.69
N SER A 5 16.29 91.34 129.26
CA SER A 5 16.06 92.11 130.52
C SER A 5 16.54 93.58 130.53
N ASN A 6 15.61 94.54 130.41
CA ASN A 6 15.55 95.71 131.31
C ASN A 6 14.25 96.53 131.13
N SER A 7 13.70 96.97 132.26
CA SER A 7 12.67 98.02 132.37
C SER A 7 13.36 99.37 132.67
N PRO A 8 12.74 100.52 132.38
CA PRO A 8 12.10 101.26 133.49
C PRO A 8 10.83 102.07 133.12
N ALA A 9 10.10 102.49 134.15
CA ALA A 9 9.05 103.54 134.17
C ALA A 9 9.55 104.73 135.04
N PRO A 10 8.78 105.80 135.36
CA PRO A 10 7.45 106.23 134.90
C PRO A 10 7.58 107.55 134.07
N PRO A 11 6.99 108.76 134.32
CA PRO A 11 6.11 109.30 135.38
C PRO A 11 4.65 109.59 134.93
N THR A 12 3.82 110.09 135.85
CA THR A 12 2.42 110.51 135.69
C THR A 12 2.27 111.98 135.26
N ALA A 13 1.32 112.28 134.37
CA ALA A 13 0.81 113.64 134.15
C ALA A 13 -0.70 113.59 133.85
N GLU A 14 -1.49 114.31 134.64
CA GLU A 14 -2.95 114.37 134.51
C GLU A 14 -3.33 115.26 133.30
N ILE A 15 -4.01 114.69 132.31
CA ILE A 15 -4.46 115.41 131.10
C ILE A 15 -5.94 115.03 130.81
N PRO A 16 -6.80 115.97 130.36
CA PRO A 16 -8.25 115.82 130.51
C PRO A 16 -8.90 114.69 129.69
N LEU A 17 -10.05 114.24 130.22
CA LEU A 17 -10.94 113.14 129.79
C LEU A 17 -11.54 113.21 128.36
N ALA A 18 -10.93 113.95 127.43
CA ALA A 18 -11.41 114.12 126.04
C ALA A 18 -10.40 113.70 124.95
N VAL A 19 -9.15 113.37 125.28
CA VAL A 19 -8.08 113.06 124.28
C VAL A 19 -7.66 111.58 124.30
N ALA A 20 -8.02 110.82 125.35
CA ALA A 20 -7.65 109.40 125.47
C ALA A 20 -8.25 108.52 124.36
N ASP A 21 -9.49 108.78 123.96
CA ASP A 21 -10.23 107.95 122.99
C ASP A 21 -9.60 108.02 121.57
N ASP A 22 -9.12 109.20 121.16
CA ASP A 22 -8.39 109.36 119.89
C ASP A 22 -6.99 108.73 119.94
N SER A 23 -6.30 108.76 121.09
CA SER A 23 -5.00 108.08 121.22
C SER A 23 -5.11 106.56 121.05
N LEU A 24 -6.18 105.95 121.60
CA LEU A 24 -6.48 104.53 121.46
C LEU A 24 -6.94 104.18 120.04
N ARG A 25 -7.70 105.06 119.37
CA ARG A 25 -8.06 104.88 117.95
C ARG A 25 -6.84 104.95 117.03
N ILE A 26 -5.89 105.86 117.28
CA ILE A 26 -4.65 105.96 116.51
C ILE A 26 -3.77 104.72 116.73
N GLN A 27 -3.67 104.21 117.97
CA GLN A 27 -2.96 102.95 118.25
C GLN A 27 -3.64 101.74 117.61
N ALA A 28 -4.98 101.64 117.70
CA ALA A 28 -5.74 100.57 117.04
C ALA A 28 -5.62 100.63 115.52
N ALA A 29 -5.64 101.82 114.91
CA ALA A 29 -5.41 102.02 113.49
C ALA A 29 -3.96 101.66 113.08
N ALA A 30 -2.96 101.97 113.93
CA ALA A 30 -1.57 101.58 113.68
C ALA A 30 -1.38 100.05 113.76
N VAL A 31 -2.00 99.37 114.72
CA VAL A 31 -2.00 97.90 114.81
C VAL A 31 -2.74 97.27 113.63
N ALA A 32 -3.91 97.80 113.25
CA ALA A 32 -4.64 97.36 112.08
C ALA A 32 -3.85 97.56 110.78
N ALA A 33 -3.12 98.67 110.63
CA ALA A 33 -2.24 98.92 109.49
C ALA A 33 -1.02 97.98 109.48
N GLN A 34 -0.45 97.64 110.64
CA GLN A 34 0.62 96.63 110.74
C GLN A 34 0.09 95.22 110.40
N GLN A 35 -1.09 94.85 110.90
CA GLN A 35 -1.74 93.58 110.57
C GLN A 35 -2.09 93.48 109.08
N ALA A 36 -2.69 94.53 108.49
CA ALA A 36 -2.97 94.59 107.05
C ALA A 36 -1.70 94.46 106.22
N LYS A 37 -0.61 95.16 106.60
CA LYS A 37 0.69 95.04 105.93
C LYS A 37 1.30 93.64 106.08
N MET A 38 1.08 92.95 107.20
CA MET A 38 1.55 91.58 107.40
C MET A 38 0.75 90.60 106.54
N ILE A 39 -0.58 90.75 106.47
CA ILE A 39 -1.46 89.98 105.59
C ILE A 39 -1.10 90.21 104.11
N GLU A 40 -0.75 91.43 103.71
CA GLU A 40 -0.22 91.70 102.36
C GLU A 40 1.09 90.95 102.08
N TYR A 41 1.97 90.78 103.07
CA TYR A 41 3.19 89.99 102.90
C TYR A 41 2.90 88.48 102.84
N GLU A 42 1.96 87.99 103.64
CA GLU A 42 1.50 86.59 103.60
C GLU A 42 0.88 86.27 102.23
N ILE A 43 -0.03 87.11 101.72
CA ILE A 43 -0.62 86.99 100.38
C ILE A 43 0.46 87.01 99.30
N ARG A 44 1.47 87.89 99.40
CA ARG A 44 2.60 87.92 98.43
C ARG A 44 3.49 86.68 98.52
N LEU A 45 3.66 86.11 99.71
CA LEU A 45 4.41 84.86 99.92
C LEU A 45 3.64 83.66 99.34
N GLU A 46 2.34 83.56 99.56
CA GLU A 46 1.48 82.53 98.95
C GLU A 46 1.41 82.63 97.43
N GLN A 47 1.28 83.86 96.89
CA GLN A 47 1.34 84.10 95.45
C GLN A 47 2.71 83.71 94.87
N ARG A 48 3.80 83.93 95.59
CA ARG A 48 5.15 83.50 95.17
C ARG A 48 5.33 81.99 95.26
N ALA A 49 4.83 81.34 96.31
CA ALA A 49 4.89 79.89 96.47
C ALA A 49 4.06 79.17 95.39
N THR A 50 2.84 79.63 95.12
CA THR A 50 1.99 79.08 94.06
C THR A 50 2.55 79.33 92.66
N ALA A 51 3.25 80.45 92.42
CA ALA A 51 3.97 80.68 91.17
C ALA A 51 5.17 79.73 91.00
N LEU A 52 5.93 79.46 92.07
CA LEU A 52 7.06 78.52 92.05
C LEU A 52 6.58 77.07 91.83
N ASN A 53 5.56 76.61 92.55
CA ASN A 53 5.00 75.26 92.34
C ASN A 53 4.55 75.05 90.89
N ARG A 54 3.91 76.03 90.25
CA ARG A 54 3.52 75.95 88.83
C ARG A 54 4.72 75.87 87.89
N GLN A 55 5.83 76.54 88.21
CA GLN A 55 7.08 76.43 87.43
C GLN A 55 7.73 75.05 87.62
N GLU A 56 7.71 74.50 88.83
CA GLU A 56 8.21 73.15 89.12
C GLU A 56 7.38 72.07 88.41
N GLU A 57 6.04 72.17 88.44
CA GLU A 57 5.13 71.28 87.71
C GLU A 57 5.35 71.33 86.19
N GLN A 58 5.53 72.53 85.62
CA GLN A 58 5.82 72.69 84.19
C GLN A 58 7.17 72.09 83.79
N LEU A 59 8.20 72.28 84.62
CA LEU A 59 9.52 71.67 84.39
C LEU A 59 9.48 70.15 84.55
N ALA A 60 8.76 69.62 85.54
CA ALA A 60 8.56 68.18 85.71
C ALA A 60 7.87 67.55 84.50
N ALA A 61 6.76 68.13 84.04
CA ALA A 61 6.03 67.66 82.86
C ALA A 61 6.90 67.68 81.58
N HIS A 62 7.69 68.75 81.38
CA HIS A 62 8.60 68.85 80.24
C HIS A 62 9.75 67.82 80.31
N LEU A 63 10.28 67.54 81.51
CA LEU A 63 11.31 66.51 81.70
C LEU A 63 10.77 65.09 81.52
N GLU A 64 9.53 64.81 81.96
CA GLU A 64 8.86 63.53 81.69
C GLU A 64 8.59 63.32 80.20
N HIS A 65 8.11 64.35 79.50
CA HIS A 65 7.90 64.27 78.06
C HIS A 65 9.21 63.97 77.32
N ARG A 66 10.29 64.68 77.67
CA ARG A 66 11.62 64.51 77.07
C ARG A 66 12.25 63.15 77.39
N ARG A 67 11.93 62.54 78.55
CA ARG A 67 12.31 61.14 78.85
C ARG A 67 11.59 60.17 77.93
N LYS A 68 10.26 60.30 77.77
CA LYS A 68 9.48 59.46 76.85
C LYS A 68 9.97 59.54 75.40
N GLU A 69 10.28 60.73 74.90
CA GLU A 69 10.87 60.90 73.56
C GLU A 69 12.23 60.20 73.39
N LEU A 70 13.05 60.16 74.44
CA LEU A 70 14.34 59.45 74.41
C LEU A 70 14.12 57.93 74.43
N ASP A 71 13.27 57.43 75.32
CA ASP A 71 12.92 56.01 75.40
C ASP A 71 12.31 55.50 74.07
N GLU A 72 11.43 56.28 73.44
CA GLU A 72 10.85 55.96 72.12
C GLU A 72 11.91 55.95 71.01
N ARG A 73 12.89 56.88 71.04
CA ARG A 73 14.01 56.91 70.09
C ARG A 73 14.97 55.74 70.28
N GLU A 74 15.23 55.34 71.52
CA GLU A 74 16.07 54.17 71.81
C GLU A 74 15.37 52.86 71.39
N GLN A 75 14.07 52.72 71.64
CA GLN A 75 13.26 51.59 71.18
C GLN A 75 13.19 51.52 69.64
N ALA A 76 12.97 52.65 68.97
CA ALA A 76 13.02 52.73 67.51
C ALA A 76 14.43 52.39 66.97
N GLY A 77 15.48 52.85 67.64
CA GLY A 77 16.88 52.51 67.33
C GLY A 77 17.18 51.02 67.44
N ALA A 78 16.63 50.35 68.46
CA ALA A 78 16.79 48.91 68.69
C ALA A 78 16.06 48.03 67.65
N ALA A 79 14.95 48.50 67.06
CA ALA A 79 14.22 47.76 66.03
C ALA A 79 14.95 47.69 64.66
N ILE A 80 15.72 48.72 64.32
CA ILE A 80 16.46 48.83 63.04
C ILE A 80 17.46 47.66 62.81
N PRO A 81 18.34 47.26 63.75
CA PRO A 81 19.25 46.14 63.53
C PRO A 81 18.53 44.79 63.38
N GLU A 82 17.36 44.60 63.99
CA GLU A 82 16.56 43.38 63.80
C GLU A 82 15.96 43.31 62.41
N GLN A 83 15.38 44.41 61.91
CA GLN A 83 14.90 44.51 60.54
C GLN A 83 16.02 44.30 59.51
N ARG A 84 17.22 44.85 59.76
CA ARG A 84 18.41 44.59 58.91
C ARG A 84 18.80 43.11 58.92
N ARG A 85 18.81 42.45 60.08
CA ARG A 85 19.05 41.00 60.20
C ARG A 85 17.98 40.17 59.49
N HIS A 86 16.72 40.59 59.52
CA HIS A 86 15.63 39.94 58.78
C HIS A 86 15.86 40.04 57.26
N LEU A 87 16.06 41.26 56.75
CA LEU A 87 16.32 41.51 55.32
C LEU A 87 17.59 40.81 54.84
N GLU A 88 18.62 40.67 55.66
CA GLU A 88 19.79 39.84 55.33
C GLU A 88 19.47 38.36 55.23
N ARG A 89 18.68 37.80 56.16
CA ARG A 89 18.23 36.39 56.09
C ARG A 89 17.41 36.15 54.83
N GLU A 90 16.55 37.09 54.45
CA GLU A 90 15.77 37.05 53.21
C GLU A 90 16.65 37.17 51.96
N ARG A 91 17.59 38.13 51.91
CA ARG A 91 18.58 38.23 50.83
C ARG A 91 19.40 36.95 50.67
N LYS A 92 19.84 36.35 51.78
CA LYS A 92 20.55 35.05 51.80
C LYS A 92 19.65 33.92 51.28
N ARG A 93 18.39 33.82 51.72
CA ARG A 93 17.39 32.86 51.20
C ARG A 93 17.14 33.03 49.69
N LEU A 94 16.92 34.26 49.23
CA LEU A 94 16.67 34.58 47.82
C LEU A 94 17.91 34.29 46.94
N SER A 95 19.12 34.56 47.43
CA SER A 95 20.36 34.24 46.70
C SER A 95 20.55 32.73 46.54
N LEU A 96 20.29 31.95 47.59
CA LEU A 96 20.32 30.48 47.55
C LEU A 96 19.23 29.92 46.65
N PHE A 97 18.01 30.49 46.69
CA PHE A 97 16.91 30.11 45.81
C PHE A 97 17.23 30.39 44.34
N ARG A 98 17.76 31.58 44.03
CA ARG A 98 18.23 31.94 42.67
C ARG A 98 19.34 31.00 42.20
N ARG A 99 20.31 30.65 43.07
CA ARG A 99 21.37 29.68 42.75
C ARG A 99 20.79 28.28 42.46
N ARG A 100 19.82 27.81 43.25
CA ARG A 100 19.08 26.54 43.03
C ARG A 100 18.26 26.53 41.74
N LEU A 101 17.64 27.66 41.37
CA LEU A 101 16.93 27.79 40.09
C LEU A 101 17.89 27.77 38.90
N VAL A 102 19.02 28.48 38.99
CA VAL A 102 20.05 28.49 37.93
C VAL A 102 20.67 27.10 37.75
N THR A 103 20.95 26.35 38.81
CA THR A 103 21.44 24.97 38.68
C THR A 103 20.39 24.05 38.07
N ARG A 104 19.14 24.06 38.55
CA ARG A 104 18.04 23.29 37.94
C ARG A 104 17.80 23.63 36.48
N PHE A 105 17.91 24.91 36.09
CA PHE A 105 17.76 25.33 34.70
C PHE A 105 18.93 24.85 33.83
N ARG A 106 20.18 24.94 34.33
CA ARG A 106 21.36 24.38 33.66
C ARG A 106 21.24 22.87 33.49
N GLU A 107 20.89 22.12 34.53
CA GLU A 107 20.64 20.67 34.47
C GLU A 107 19.52 20.32 33.47
N LYS A 108 18.47 21.13 33.39
CA LYS A 108 17.39 20.92 32.40
C LYS A 108 17.84 21.28 30.98
N SER A 109 18.73 22.26 30.81
CA SER A 109 19.35 22.61 29.52
C SER A 109 20.28 21.49 29.06
N THR A 110 21.23 21.06 29.88
CA THR A 110 22.17 19.98 29.53
C THR A 110 21.45 18.66 29.26
N LYS A 111 20.39 18.32 29.99
CA LYS A 111 19.54 17.16 29.69
C LYS A 111 18.81 17.31 28.35
N ARG A 112 18.31 18.50 27.99
CA ARG A 112 17.69 18.77 26.68
C ARG A 112 18.71 18.71 25.55
N GLU A 113 19.89 19.30 25.71
CA GLU A 113 20.99 19.27 24.76
C GLU A 113 21.50 17.83 24.54
N ALA A 114 21.66 17.05 25.62
CA ALA A 114 22.03 15.63 25.52
C ALA A 114 20.95 14.80 24.81
N HIS A 115 19.67 15.05 25.09
CA HIS A 115 18.55 14.39 24.40
C HIS A 115 18.46 14.78 22.92
N LEU A 116 18.74 16.05 22.58
CA LEU A 116 18.78 16.49 21.18
C LEU A 116 19.95 15.83 20.44
N LYS A 117 21.16 15.84 21.00
CA LYS A 117 22.33 15.15 20.42
C LYS A 117 22.11 13.65 20.27
N ALA A 118 21.49 12.99 21.26
CA ALA A 118 21.12 11.57 21.16
C ALA A 118 20.15 11.34 20.00
N ARG A 119 19.13 12.20 19.84
CA ARG A 119 18.17 12.13 18.74
C ARG A 119 18.82 12.41 17.37
N GLU A 120 19.73 13.38 17.29
CA GLU A 120 20.52 13.68 16.08
C GLU A 120 21.35 12.46 15.68
N SER A 121 22.14 11.89 16.60
CA SER A 121 22.94 10.67 16.33
C SER A 121 22.09 9.45 15.95
N ALA A 122 20.88 9.31 16.50
CA ALA A 122 19.95 8.24 16.13
C ALA A 122 19.39 8.43 14.71
N LEU A 123 19.10 9.67 14.31
CA LEU A 123 18.67 10.00 12.94
C LEU A 123 19.81 9.83 11.93
N GLU A 124 21.04 10.19 12.29
CA GLU A 124 22.23 9.93 11.47
C GLU A 124 22.47 8.43 11.27
N ALA A 125 22.40 7.63 12.34
CA ALA A 125 22.50 6.18 12.25
C ALA A 125 21.38 5.56 11.39
N GLN A 126 20.14 6.05 11.52
CA GLN A 126 19.02 5.61 10.69
C GLN A 126 19.21 5.99 9.21
N ALA A 127 19.74 7.18 8.93
CA ALA A 127 20.05 7.62 7.56
C ALA A 127 21.16 6.77 6.94
N GLN A 128 22.23 6.46 7.69
CA GLN A 128 23.29 5.56 7.25
C GLN A 128 22.77 4.14 7.00
N GLN A 129 21.89 3.61 7.86
CA GLN A 129 21.24 2.32 7.63
C GLN A 129 20.43 2.34 6.32
N GLN A 130 19.55 3.33 6.13
CA GLN A 130 18.75 3.49 4.92
C GLN A 130 19.61 3.62 3.66
N GLN A 131 20.74 4.33 3.72
CA GLN A 131 21.69 4.43 2.62
C GLN A 131 22.33 3.08 2.31
N SER A 132 22.77 2.32 3.34
CA SER A 132 23.32 0.98 3.15
C SER A 132 22.29 -0.02 2.59
N GLU A 133 21.01 0.14 2.92
CA GLU A 133 19.91 -0.64 2.35
C GLU A 133 19.64 -0.25 0.89
N GLN A 134 19.68 1.04 0.54
CA GLN A 134 19.58 1.51 -0.85
C GLN A 134 20.75 1.00 -1.70
N ASP A 135 21.97 1.04 -1.19
CA ASP A 135 23.15 0.57 -1.91
C ASP A 135 23.13 -0.96 -2.08
N ARG A 136 22.73 -1.73 -1.04
CA ARG A 136 22.45 -3.17 -1.18
C ARG A 136 21.37 -3.47 -2.23
N LEU A 137 20.31 -2.67 -2.30
CA LEU A 137 19.27 -2.82 -3.32
C LEU A 137 19.81 -2.50 -4.72
N ARG A 138 20.65 -1.47 -4.89
CA ARG A 138 21.32 -1.15 -6.16
C ARG A 138 22.25 -2.28 -6.61
N ASP A 139 23.06 -2.82 -5.70
CA ASP A 139 23.93 -3.98 -5.95
C ASP A 139 23.13 -5.24 -6.31
N TRP A 140 21.95 -5.42 -5.70
CA TRP A 140 21.06 -6.52 -6.06
C TRP A 140 20.39 -6.30 -7.43
N PHE A 141 19.93 -5.09 -7.73
CA PHE A 141 19.33 -4.75 -9.02
C PHE A 141 20.32 -4.86 -10.18
N THR A 142 21.58 -4.46 -9.98
CA THR A 142 22.63 -4.62 -11.00
C THR A 142 22.93 -6.09 -11.26
N LYS A 143 23.16 -6.90 -10.21
CA LYS A 143 23.32 -8.36 -10.35
C LYS A 143 22.12 -9.04 -11.02
N ALA A 144 20.91 -8.71 -10.61
CA ALA A 144 19.69 -9.27 -11.21
C ALA A 144 19.52 -8.86 -12.68
N LYS A 145 19.95 -7.64 -13.06
CA LYS A 145 19.99 -7.20 -14.46
C LYS A 145 21.04 -7.99 -15.25
N ASP A 146 22.23 -8.18 -14.71
CA ASP A 146 23.31 -8.91 -15.37
C ASP A 146 22.96 -10.39 -15.56
N GLU A 147 22.36 -11.05 -14.56
CA GLU A 147 21.80 -12.40 -14.67
C GLU A 147 20.70 -12.48 -15.74
N LEU A 148 19.83 -11.47 -15.84
CA LEU A 148 18.77 -11.42 -16.84
C LEU A 148 19.33 -11.18 -18.25
N GLU A 149 20.39 -10.38 -18.40
CA GLU A 149 21.13 -10.23 -19.66
C GLU A 149 21.84 -11.53 -20.05
N GLN A 150 22.46 -12.25 -19.11
CA GLN A 150 23.06 -13.57 -19.36
C GLN A 150 22.01 -14.58 -19.81
N ARG A 151 20.87 -14.69 -19.13
CA ARG A 151 19.76 -15.58 -19.53
C ARG A 151 19.19 -15.21 -20.91
N LYS A 152 19.10 -13.91 -21.24
CA LYS A 152 18.72 -13.46 -22.59
C LYS A 152 19.73 -13.88 -23.66
N ARG A 153 21.03 -13.79 -23.38
CA ARG A 153 22.09 -14.26 -24.30
C ARG A 153 21.98 -15.77 -24.52
N GLN A 154 21.91 -16.55 -23.44
CA GLN A 154 21.71 -18.01 -23.49
C GLN A 154 20.45 -18.41 -24.28
N ALA A 155 19.30 -17.77 -24.01
CA ALA A 155 18.07 -18.02 -24.76
C ALA A 155 18.20 -17.65 -26.25
N SER A 156 18.94 -16.58 -26.58
CA SER A 156 19.20 -16.19 -27.98
C SER A 156 20.17 -17.13 -28.69
N GLU A 157 21.10 -17.76 -27.96
CA GLU A 157 22.02 -18.78 -28.47
C GLU A 157 21.26 -20.09 -28.73
N GLN A 158 20.46 -20.55 -27.77
CA GLN A 158 19.56 -21.71 -27.93
C GLN A 158 18.55 -21.52 -29.08
N ALA A 159 18.02 -20.31 -29.27
CA ALA A 159 17.16 -19.98 -30.41
C ALA A 159 17.92 -20.05 -31.76
N ARG A 160 19.20 -19.66 -31.80
CA ARG A 160 20.06 -19.80 -33.00
C ARG A 160 20.46 -21.25 -33.27
N GLU A 161 20.68 -22.04 -32.23
CA GLU A 161 21.00 -23.47 -32.34
C GLU A 161 19.79 -24.25 -32.85
N SER A 162 18.62 -24.09 -32.23
CA SER A 162 17.37 -24.70 -32.71
C SER A 162 16.99 -24.24 -34.12
N ALA A 163 17.25 -22.99 -34.51
CA ALA A 163 17.07 -22.54 -35.89
C ALA A 163 17.99 -23.26 -36.89
N ARG A 164 19.28 -23.47 -36.55
CA ARG A 164 20.22 -24.27 -37.36
C ARG A 164 19.82 -25.75 -37.43
N GLU A 165 19.24 -26.29 -36.37
CA GLU A 165 18.71 -27.66 -36.36
C GLU A 165 17.46 -27.79 -37.24
N GLN A 166 16.57 -26.80 -37.21
CA GLN A 166 15.42 -26.73 -38.12
C GLN A 166 15.87 -26.61 -39.59
N GLU A 167 16.88 -25.79 -39.89
CA GLU A 167 17.48 -25.67 -41.22
C GLU A 167 18.06 -27.02 -41.69
N ARG A 168 18.86 -27.69 -40.85
CA ARG A 168 19.40 -29.05 -41.12
C ARG A 168 18.30 -30.10 -41.34
N ALA A 169 17.20 -30.02 -40.58
CA ALA A 169 16.06 -30.92 -40.73
C ALA A 169 15.30 -30.65 -42.04
N GLN A 170 15.10 -29.39 -42.42
CA GLN A 170 14.51 -29.00 -43.71
C GLN A 170 15.38 -29.45 -44.88
N ASP A 171 16.71 -29.27 -44.78
CA ASP A 171 17.69 -29.80 -45.74
C ASP A 171 17.59 -31.32 -45.89
N CYS A 172 17.45 -32.05 -44.79
CA CYS A 172 17.30 -33.50 -44.80
C CYS A 172 16.00 -33.91 -45.53
N ILE A 173 14.87 -33.28 -45.18
CA ILE A 173 13.56 -33.49 -45.83
C ILE A 173 13.63 -33.13 -47.32
N ALA A 174 14.34 -32.07 -47.70
CA ALA A 174 14.53 -31.68 -49.09
C ALA A 174 15.35 -32.72 -49.88
N ARG A 175 16.42 -33.27 -49.29
CA ARG A 175 17.21 -34.37 -49.88
C ARG A 175 16.38 -35.65 -50.02
N GLU A 176 15.59 -36.01 -49.01
CA GLU A 176 14.67 -37.16 -49.10
C GLU A 176 13.63 -36.97 -50.21
N ARG A 177 13.02 -35.78 -50.32
CA ARG A 177 12.07 -35.48 -51.40
C ARG A 177 12.74 -35.57 -52.77
N ALA A 178 13.92 -34.98 -52.95
CA ALA A 178 14.68 -35.07 -54.19
C ALA A 178 15.05 -36.52 -54.56
N ALA A 179 15.40 -37.36 -53.56
CA ALA A 179 15.67 -38.78 -53.78
C ALA A 179 14.41 -39.58 -54.16
N ARG A 180 13.26 -39.30 -53.52
CA ARG A 180 11.97 -39.92 -53.89
C ARG A 180 11.53 -39.48 -55.29
N ASP A 181 11.68 -38.20 -55.63
CA ASP A 181 11.37 -37.68 -56.97
C ASP A 181 12.28 -38.32 -58.03
N ALA A 182 13.55 -38.57 -57.73
CA ALA A 182 14.47 -39.30 -58.61
C ALA A 182 14.04 -40.76 -58.80
N GLN A 183 13.66 -41.47 -57.74
CA GLN A 183 13.11 -42.83 -57.82
C GLN A 183 11.80 -42.89 -58.60
N ILE A 184 10.90 -41.91 -58.42
CA ILE A 184 9.68 -41.77 -59.22
C ILE A 184 10.03 -41.59 -60.69
N ARG A 185 10.97 -40.70 -61.04
CA ARG A 185 11.43 -40.53 -62.44
C ARG A 185 12.06 -41.79 -63.02
N GLU A 186 12.88 -42.50 -62.25
CA GLU A 186 13.52 -43.75 -62.69
C GLU A 186 12.47 -44.85 -62.92
N SER A 187 11.49 -44.98 -62.03
CA SER A 187 10.39 -45.94 -62.19
C SER A 187 9.44 -45.58 -63.33
N THR A 188 9.12 -44.30 -63.56
CA THR A 188 8.32 -43.89 -64.71
C THR A 188 9.08 -44.06 -66.02
N GLN A 189 10.40 -43.85 -66.04
CA GLN A 189 11.24 -44.19 -67.18
C GLN A 189 11.22 -45.70 -67.47
N LYS A 190 11.44 -46.54 -66.46
CA LYS A 190 11.35 -48.02 -66.60
C LYS A 190 9.98 -48.49 -67.07
N LEU A 191 8.89 -47.85 -66.62
CA LEU A 191 7.54 -48.12 -67.10
C LEU A 191 7.34 -47.69 -68.55
N ALA A 192 7.90 -46.55 -68.96
CA ALA A 192 7.86 -46.07 -70.35
C ALA A 192 8.70 -46.97 -71.29
N GLU A 193 9.88 -47.41 -70.85
CA GLU A 193 10.72 -48.40 -71.57
C GLU A 193 10.00 -49.75 -71.70
N ALA A 194 9.36 -50.23 -70.63
CA ALA A 194 8.55 -51.45 -70.67
C ALA A 194 7.29 -51.33 -71.57
N ALA A 195 6.67 -50.15 -71.61
CA ALA A 195 5.57 -49.88 -72.54
C ALA A 195 6.05 -49.87 -74.00
N ALA A 196 7.16 -49.17 -74.29
CA ALA A 196 7.77 -49.16 -75.63
C ALA A 196 8.20 -50.57 -76.09
N ALA A 197 8.73 -51.39 -75.18
CA ALA A 197 9.06 -52.79 -75.45
C ALA A 197 7.81 -53.64 -75.77
N ARG A 198 6.71 -53.46 -75.03
CA ARG A 198 5.42 -54.08 -75.36
C ARG A 198 4.90 -53.64 -76.72
N ASP A 199 4.99 -52.35 -77.04
CA ASP A 199 4.58 -51.80 -78.33
C ASP A 199 5.46 -52.29 -79.49
N SER A 200 6.74 -52.59 -79.26
CA SER A 200 7.58 -53.26 -80.26
C SER A 200 7.17 -54.72 -80.48
N LEU A 201 6.91 -55.46 -79.40
CA LEU A 201 6.46 -56.86 -79.48
C LEU A 201 5.07 -57.00 -80.13
N THR A 202 4.14 -56.06 -79.91
CA THR A 202 2.85 -56.07 -80.61
C THR A 202 3.00 -55.74 -82.09
N ARG A 203 3.91 -54.82 -82.48
CA ARG A 203 4.23 -54.57 -83.89
C ARG A 203 4.86 -55.79 -84.57
N GLU A 204 5.83 -56.43 -83.94
CA GLU A 204 6.44 -57.67 -84.46
C GLU A 204 5.40 -58.78 -84.58
N ARG A 205 4.55 -58.97 -83.57
CA ARG A 205 3.44 -59.93 -83.61
C ARG A 205 2.49 -59.64 -84.77
N ASN A 206 2.08 -58.39 -84.96
CA ASN A 206 1.21 -58.01 -86.07
C ASN A 206 1.89 -58.26 -87.43
N GLN A 207 3.19 -57.99 -87.57
CA GLN A 207 3.97 -58.32 -88.77
C GLN A 207 4.02 -59.84 -89.03
N TRP A 208 4.17 -60.66 -87.99
CA TRP A 208 4.08 -62.12 -88.09
C TRP A 208 2.68 -62.62 -88.46
N GLU A 209 1.63 -62.03 -87.89
CA GLU A 209 0.23 -62.34 -88.23
C GLU A 209 -0.10 -61.91 -89.67
N GLU A 210 0.38 -60.76 -90.14
CA GLU A 210 0.29 -60.32 -91.54
C GLU A 210 1.08 -61.23 -92.50
N TYR A 211 2.30 -61.61 -92.13
CA TYR A 211 3.12 -62.54 -92.91
C TYR A 211 2.47 -63.93 -93.01
N HIS A 212 1.92 -64.44 -91.91
CA HIS A 212 1.15 -65.69 -91.91
C HIS A 212 -0.16 -65.57 -92.71
N ALA A 213 -0.87 -64.43 -92.61
CA ALA A 213 -2.05 -64.14 -93.43
C ALA A 213 -1.71 -63.99 -94.92
N ARG A 214 -0.49 -63.60 -95.26
CA ARG A 214 0.02 -63.59 -96.64
C ARG A 214 0.38 -64.99 -97.10
N LEU A 215 1.15 -65.76 -96.33
CA LEU A 215 1.49 -67.15 -96.66
C LEU A 215 0.23 -68.00 -96.84
N THR A 216 -0.76 -67.88 -95.95
CA THR A 216 -2.04 -68.61 -96.09
C THR A 216 -2.89 -68.16 -97.27
N ARG A 217 -2.72 -66.92 -97.78
CA ARG A 217 -3.30 -66.50 -99.06
C ARG A 217 -2.53 -67.09 -100.25
N GLU A 218 -1.19 -67.12 -100.17
CA GLU A 218 -0.33 -67.71 -101.19
C GLU A 218 -0.58 -69.22 -101.31
N THR A 219 -0.64 -69.97 -100.20
CA THR A 219 -0.99 -71.41 -100.20
C THR A 219 -2.39 -71.66 -100.74
N LYS A 220 -3.42 -70.92 -100.29
CA LYS A 220 -4.77 -71.03 -100.87
C LYS A 220 -4.80 -70.71 -102.36
N SER A 221 -3.96 -69.79 -102.85
CA SER A 221 -3.85 -69.51 -104.29
C SER A 221 -3.16 -70.63 -105.06
N LEU A 222 -2.20 -71.34 -104.44
CA LEU A 222 -1.54 -72.51 -105.02
C LEU A 222 -2.47 -73.72 -105.02
N GLU A 223 -3.20 -73.96 -103.92
CA GLU A 223 -4.27 -74.96 -103.82
C GLU A 223 -5.36 -74.71 -104.87
N ALA A 224 -5.80 -73.46 -105.05
CA ALA A 224 -6.76 -73.10 -106.09
C ALA A 224 -6.21 -73.33 -107.52
N ARG A 225 -4.93 -73.07 -107.78
CA ARG A 225 -4.29 -73.41 -109.07
C ARG A 225 -4.19 -74.92 -109.28
N ILE A 226 -3.84 -75.68 -108.24
CA ILE A 226 -3.81 -77.15 -108.28
C ILE A 226 -5.23 -77.71 -108.50
N ALA A 227 -6.25 -77.14 -107.86
CA ALA A 227 -7.64 -77.51 -108.07
C ALA A 227 -8.13 -77.16 -109.49
N ALA A 228 -7.76 -75.99 -110.02
CA ALA A 228 -8.05 -75.60 -111.41
C ALA A 228 -7.34 -76.52 -112.42
N GLN A 229 -6.08 -76.91 -112.17
CA GLN A 229 -5.37 -77.91 -112.99
C GLN A 229 -6.03 -79.29 -112.91
N LYS A 230 -6.50 -79.71 -111.73
CA LYS A 230 -7.30 -80.95 -111.58
C LYS A 230 -8.63 -80.87 -112.33
N GLN A 231 -9.31 -79.72 -112.33
CA GLN A 231 -10.52 -79.50 -113.14
C GLN A 231 -10.24 -79.48 -114.65
N GLN A 232 -9.12 -78.90 -115.09
CA GLN A 232 -8.69 -78.95 -116.50
C GLN A 232 -8.37 -80.39 -116.95
N LEU A 233 -7.82 -81.23 -116.06
CA LEU A 233 -7.63 -82.66 -116.33
C LEU A 233 -8.94 -83.45 -116.27
N ALA A 234 -9.91 -83.06 -115.45
CA ALA A 234 -11.25 -83.66 -115.41
C ALA A 234 -12.11 -83.33 -116.64
N GLY A 235 -11.81 -82.24 -117.36
CA GLY A 235 -12.56 -81.79 -118.54
C GLY A 235 -12.43 -82.67 -119.80
N LEU A 236 -11.70 -83.79 -119.75
CA LEU A 236 -11.45 -84.68 -120.89
C LEU A 236 -12.08 -86.08 -120.75
N SER A 237 -13.02 -86.30 -119.81
CA SER A 237 -13.76 -87.57 -119.72
C SER A 237 -15.18 -87.42 -119.17
N CYS A 238 -16.14 -87.59 -120.07
CA CYS A 238 -17.57 -87.86 -119.88
C CYS A 238 -18.01 -88.76 -121.06
N PRO A 239 -19.19 -89.43 -121.05
CA PRO A 239 -20.27 -89.40 -120.04
C PRO A 239 -20.75 -90.79 -119.56
N HIS A 240 -21.51 -90.85 -118.46
CA HIS A 240 -22.84 -91.52 -118.41
C HIS A 240 -23.56 -91.30 -117.06
N ASP A 241 -24.78 -90.75 -117.18
CA ASP A 241 -26.06 -91.17 -116.58
C ASP A 241 -26.31 -91.37 -115.07
N ALA A 242 -27.61 -91.17 -114.77
CA ALA A 242 -28.42 -91.63 -113.64
C ALA A 242 -28.45 -90.77 -112.36
N ASP A 243 -29.50 -89.96 -112.32
CA ASP A 243 -30.32 -89.61 -111.15
C ASP A 243 -30.22 -90.57 -109.94
N ILE A 244 -30.04 -89.99 -108.75
CA ILE A 244 -30.93 -90.12 -107.57
C ILE A 244 -30.40 -89.17 -106.48
N GLY A 245 -31.28 -88.36 -105.89
CA GLY A 245 -30.90 -87.36 -104.89
C GLY A 245 -30.85 -87.86 -103.45
N THR A 246 -29.81 -87.44 -102.72
CA THR A 246 -29.69 -87.37 -101.24
C THR A 246 -28.70 -86.23 -100.96
N ALA A 247 -28.91 -85.20 -100.13
CA ALA A 247 -29.61 -85.03 -98.85
C ALA A 247 -28.87 -85.69 -97.65
N GLY A 248 -28.22 -84.83 -96.84
CA GLY A 248 -27.27 -85.14 -95.75
C GLY A 248 -26.05 -84.22 -95.91
N ASP A 249 -25.51 -83.51 -94.92
CA ASP A 249 -25.67 -83.48 -93.45
C ASP A 249 -25.55 -82.01 -92.96
N THR A 250 -25.95 -81.54 -91.78
CA THR A 250 -26.82 -81.93 -90.64
C THR A 250 -27.09 -80.62 -89.83
N PRO A 251 -27.90 -80.59 -88.76
CA PRO A 251 -29.37 -80.63 -88.77
C PRO A 251 -29.94 -79.27 -88.24
N LYS A 252 -31.13 -78.79 -88.62
CA LYS A 252 -32.46 -79.14 -88.04
C LYS A 252 -32.42 -79.53 -86.54
N LYS A 253 -33.37 -79.11 -85.70
CA LYS A 253 -34.78 -78.84 -86.00
C LYS A 253 -35.40 -77.95 -84.93
N ASP A 254 -36.32 -77.09 -85.34
CA ASP A 254 -37.30 -76.48 -84.43
C ASP A 254 -38.34 -77.51 -83.93
N ASP A 255 -39.24 -76.97 -83.10
CA ASP A 255 -40.64 -77.35 -82.98
C ASP A 255 -41.01 -78.62 -82.18
N SER A 256 -41.65 -78.33 -81.04
CA SER A 256 -43.10 -78.53 -80.80
C SER A 256 -43.41 -79.33 -79.53
N VAL A 257 -44.26 -78.75 -78.66
CA VAL A 257 -45.69 -79.12 -78.47
C VAL A 257 -45.78 -80.47 -77.74
N ALA A 258 -45.92 -80.48 -76.41
CA ALA A 258 -47.10 -80.17 -75.61
C ALA A 258 -48.01 -81.39 -75.35
N ASP A 259 -48.81 -81.26 -74.30
CA ASP A 259 -50.09 -81.90 -74.04
C ASP A 259 -50.26 -83.44 -74.01
N ALA A 260 -51.03 -83.79 -72.97
CA ALA A 260 -52.08 -84.81 -72.97
C ALA A 260 -51.73 -86.30 -72.84
N ASP A 261 -51.79 -86.76 -71.58
CA ASP A 261 -52.94 -87.54 -71.04
C ASP A 261 -53.17 -89.00 -71.55
N ARG A 262 -53.96 -89.75 -70.77
CA ARG A 262 -54.58 -91.07 -71.07
C ARG A 262 -53.69 -92.31 -71.19
N GLN A 263 -54.21 -93.54 -71.04
CA GLN A 263 -55.27 -94.12 -70.17
C GLN A 263 -55.20 -95.66 -70.30
N ASP A 264 -55.64 -96.38 -69.27
CA ASP A 264 -56.35 -97.68 -69.27
C ASP A 264 -55.92 -98.92 -70.12
N SER A 265 -56.05 -100.08 -69.44
CA SER A 265 -56.51 -101.38 -70.00
C SER A 265 -55.60 -102.15 -70.98
N SER A 266 -55.76 -103.47 -71.22
CA SER A 266 -56.27 -104.63 -70.44
C SER A 266 -55.98 -105.92 -71.26
N LEU A 267 -56.27 -107.12 -70.70
CA LEU A 267 -56.37 -108.44 -71.41
C LEU A 267 -55.03 -109.03 -71.95
N ALA A 268 -54.90 -110.31 -72.34
CA ALA A 268 -55.37 -111.60 -71.80
C ALA A 268 -54.80 -112.79 -72.64
N VAL A 269 -54.23 -113.85 -71.99
CA VAL A 269 -54.22 -115.27 -72.48
C VAL A 269 -53.45 -115.53 -73.83
N PRO A 270 -53.19 -116.76 -74.35
CA PRO A 270 -52.91 -118.11 -73.80
C PRO A 270 -51.46 -118.61 -74.06
N PRO A 271 -51.09 -119.84 -73.64
CA PRO A 271 -49.98 -120.61 -74.21
C PRO A 271 -50.44 -121.59 -75.31
N VAL A 272 -49.55 -121.89 -76.25
CA VAL A 272 -49.21 -123.22 -76.84
C VAL A 272 -48.33 -122.96 -78.08
N VAL A 273 -47.21 -123.67 -78.17
CA VAL A 273 -46.15 -123.42 -79.16
C VAL A 273 -46.28 -124.38 -80.34
N ASP A 274 -46.39 -123.83 -81.55
CA ASP A 274 -46.23 -124.56 -82.82
C ASP A 274 -44.87 -124.19 -83.46
N PRO A 275 -44.12 -125.12 -84.07
CA PRO A 275 -42.67 -125.01 -84.30
C PRO A 275 -42.27 -124.19 -85.56
N ALA A 276 -42.85 -123.00 -85.73
CA ALA A 276 -42.43 -122.01 -86.73
C ALA A 276 -41.67 -120.79 -86.13
N SER A 277 -41.47 -120.79 -84.81
CA SER A 277 -41.14 -119.60 -84.01
C SER A 277 -39.66 -119.16 -84.07
N SER A 278 -38.75 -119.95 -84.65
CA SER A 278 -37.31 -119.62 -84.66
C SER A 278 -36.98 -118.33 -85.41
N ALA A 279 -37.69 -118.01 -86.50
CA ALA A 279 -37.46 -116.78 -87.27
C ALA A 279 -38.14 -115.55 -86.61
N GLN A 280 -39.23 -115.75 -85.87
CA GLN A 280 -39.88 -114.69 -85.09
C GLN A 280 -39.10 -114.36 -83.82
N LEU A 281 -38.57 -115.35 -83.11
CA LEU A 281 -37.69 -115.13 -81.96
C LEU A 281 -36.45 -114.31 -82.35
N LEU A 282 -35.83 -114.59 -83.50
CA LEU A 282 -34.70 -113.78 -84.01
C LEU A 282 -35.11 -112.33 -84.32
N LYS A 283 -36.30 -112.10 -84.90
CA LYS A 283 -36.82 -110.74 -85.11
C LYS A 283 -37.17 -110.03 -83.80
N GLN A 284 -37.74 -110.74 -82.83
CA GLN A 284 -38.03 -110.21 -81.49
C GLN A 284 -36.74 -109.91 -80.71
N TRP A 285 -35.71 -110.73 -80.83
CA TRP A 285 -34.38 -110.45 -80.25
C TRP A 285 -33.71 -109.25 -80.92
N GLN A 286 -33.84 -109.09 -82.24
CA GLN A 286 -33.38 -107.89 -82.95
C GLN A 286 -34.19 -106.64 -82.59
N GLN A 287 -35.49 -106.76 -82.32
CA GLN A 287 -36.29 -105.65 -81.78
C GLN A 287 -35.91 -105.33 -80.34
N LEU A 288 -35.66 -106.33 -79.49
CA LEU A 288 -35.16 -106.14 -78.12
C LEU A 288 -33.78 -105.48 -78.10
N LEU A 289 -32.87 -105.87 -78.99
CA LEU A 289 -31.59 -105.19 -79.16
C LEU A 289 -31.78 -103.75 -79.61
N ARG A 290 -32.60 -103.47 -80.63
CA ARG A 290 -32.87 -102.09 -81.06
C ARG A 290 -33.55 -101.24 -79.97
N LEU A 291 -34.44 -101.82 -79.18
CA LEU A 291 -35.04 -101.14 -78.02
C LEU A 291 -34.01 -100.94 -76.90
N HIS A 292 -33.09 -101.87 -76.70
CA HIS A 292 -31.99 -101.73 -75.73
C HIS A 292 -30.97 -100.68 -76.18
N ASP A 293 -30.61 -100.65 -77.47
CA ASP A 293 -29.72 -99.66 -78.07
C ASP A 293 -30.39 -98.27 -78.02
N ALA A 294 -31.66 -98.16 -78.39
CA ALA A 294 -32.44 -96.92 -78.29
C ALA A 294 -32.52 -96.43 -76.84
N TRP A 295 -32.88 -97.31 -75.90
CA TRP A 295 -32.90 -97.01 -74.47
C TRP A 295 -31.50 -96.63 -73.93
N GLN A 296 -30.43 -97.28 -74.39
CA GLN A 296 -29.07 -96.89 -74.03
C GLN A 296 -28.74 -95.50 -74.60
N THR A 297 -29.13 -95.16 -75.84
CA THR A 297 -28.92 -93.82 -76.38
C THR A 297 -29.72 -92.76 -75.65
N GLU A 298 -30.98 -93.01 -75.31
CA GLU A 298 -31.81 -92.12 -74.49
C GLU A 298 -31.25 -91.96 -73.07
N HIS A 299 -30.75 -93.05 -72.45
CA HIS A 299 -30.09 -93.01 -71.15
C HIS A 299 -28.77 -92.22 -71.20
N HIS A 300 -27.94 -92.40 -72.24
CA HIS A 300 -26.70 -91.63 -72.39
C HIS A 300 -26.99 -90.16 -72.70
N GLN A 301 -28.02 -89.86 -73.50
CA GLN A 301 -28.44 -88.49 -73.79
C GLN A 301 -28.98 -87.80 -72.54
N THR A 302 -29.93 -88.41 -71.82
CA THR A 302 -30.45 -87.86 -70.57
C THR A 302 -29.37 -87.73 -69.49
N GLN A 303 -28.42 -88.66 -69.42
CA GLN A 303 -27.25 -88.51 -68.55
C GLN A 303 -26.37 -87.32 -68.98
N GLN A 304 -26.11 -87.12 -70.27
CA GLN A 304 -25.35 -85.96 -70.77
C GLN A 304 -26.08 -84.64 -70.52
N GLU A 305 -27.41 -84.60 -70.69
CA GLU A 305 -28.23 -83.43 -70.38
C GLU A 305 -28.19 -83.10 -68.87
N LEU A 306 -28.29 -84.11 -68.01
CA LEU A 306 -28.13 -83.95 -66.56
C LEU A 306 -26.71 -83.51 -66.17
N GLU A 307 -25.66 -84.05 -66.80
CA GLU A 307 -24.28 -83.63 -66.59
C GLU A 307 -24.04 -82.19 -67.05
N GLN A 308 -24.61 -81.76 -68.18
CA GLN A 308 -24.56 -80.36 -68.65
C GLN A 308 -25.31 -79.41 -67.72
N ILE A 309 -26.48 -79.80 -67.22
CA ILE A 309 -27.24 -79.03 -66.23
C ILE A 309 -26.46 -78.93 -64.91
N ALA A 310 -25.86 -80.02 -64.44
CA ALA A 310 -25.04 -80.04 -63.23
C ALA A 310 -23.77 -79.16 -63.38
N GLN A 311 -23.09 -79.21 -64.52
CA GLN A 311 -21.96 -78.32 -64.82
C GLN A 311 -22.41 -76.85 -64.89
N GLY A 312 -23.55 -76.57 -65.52
CA GLY A 312 -24.13 -75.22 -65.58
C GLY A 312 -24.54 -74.67 -64.21
N LEU A 313 -25.04 -75.52 -63.32
CA LEU A 313 -25.32 -75.16 -61.93
C LEU A 313 -24.03 -74.91 -61.14
N LEU A 314 -23.02 -75.77 -61.27
CA LEU A 314 -21.73 -75.59 -60.60
C LEU A 314 -21.02 -74.30 -61.02
N VAL A 315 -21.06 -73.95 -62.31
CA VAL A 315 -20.55 -72.65 -62.81
C VAL A 315 -21.32 -71.48 -62.18
N ARG A 316 -22.65 -71.58 -62.05
CA ARG A 316 -23.47 -70.55 -61.38
C ARG A 316 -23.17 -70.45 -59.89
N GLU A 317 -23.03 -71.57 -59.18
CA GLU A 317 -22.66 -71.61 -57.76
C GLU A 317 -21.29 -70.98 -57.53
N THR A 318 -20.29 -71.29 -58.38
CA THR A 318 -18.96 -70.64 -58.28
C THR A 318 -19.03 -69.14 -58.55
N ALA A 319 -19.80 -68.70 -59.55
CA ALA A 319 -19.97 -67.26 -59.84
C ALA A 319 -20.72 -66.52 -58.72
N VAL A 320 -21.72 -67.14 -58.09
CA VAL A 320 -22.41 -66.58 -56.91
C VAL A 320 -21.45 -66.51 -55.71
N ALA A 321 -20.69 -67.57 -55.43
CA ALA A 321 -19.71 -67.58 -54.34
C ALA A 321 -18.59 -66.54 -54.55
N GLU A 322 -18.17 -66.26 -55.79
CA GLU A 322 -17.25 -65.18 -56.12
C GLU A 322 -17.90 -63.80 -55.91
N ALA A 323 -19.14 -63.60 -56.35
CA ALA A 323 -19.88 -62.37 -56.12
C ALA A 323 -20.10 -62.08 -54.62
N GLU A 324 -20.45 -63.11 -53.84
CA GLU A 324 -20.59 -63.02 -52.37
C GLU A 324 -19.25 -62.65 -51.70
N ARG A 325 -18.13 -63.22 -52.14
CA ARG A 325 -16.79 -62.84 -51.65
C ARG A 325 -16.46 -61.39 -51.96
N ILE A 326 -16.78 -60.91 -53.18
CA ILE A 326 -16.56 -59.51 -53.57
C ILE A 326 -17.42 -58.57 -52.71
N ILE A 327 -18.69 -58.92 -52.48
CA ILE A 327 -19.59 -58.15 -51.61
C ILE A 327 -19.08 -58.13 -50.16
N ALA A 328 -18.64 -59.27 -49.62
CA ALA A 328 -18.10 -59.37 -48.26
C ALA A 328 -16.81 -58.55 -48.08
N LEU A 329 -15.91 -58.56 -49.07
CA LEU A 329 -14.72 -57.72 -49.09
C LEU A 329 -15.09 -56.23 -49.13
N GLY A 330 -16.04 -55.83 -49.98
CA GLY A 330 -16.54 -54.45 -50.04
C GLY A 330 -17.22 -53.99 -48.75
N GLN A 331 -17.95 -54.89 -48.06
CA GLN A 331 -18.51 -54.60 -46.74
C GLN A 331 -17.41 -54.42 -45.69
N ALA A 332 -16.37 -55.26 -45.68
CA ALA A 332 -15.24 -55.13 -44.76
C ALA A 332 -14.42 -53.85 -45.01
N GLU A 333 -14.22 -53.44 -46.27
CA GLU A 333 -13.60 -52.15 -46.61
C GLU A 333 -14.45 -50.96 -46.14
N ASN A 334 -15.76 -51.01 -46.34
CA ASN A 334 -16.66 -49.95 -45.89
C ASN A 334 -16.74 -49.85 -44.36
N GLN A 335 -16.67 -50.99 -43.64
CA GLN A 335 -16.54 -51.00 -42.18
C GLN A 335 -15.22 -50.35 -41.73
N ARG A 336 -14.08 -50.70 -42.33
CA ARG A 336 -12.79 -50.05 -42.02
C ARG A 336 -12.82 -48.55 -42.27
N ARG A 337 -13.40 -48.09 -43.37
CA ARG A 337 -13.57 -46.64 -43.65
C ARG A 337 -14.50 -45.96 -42.64
N ALA A 338 -15.54 -46.63 -42.17
CA ALA A 338 -16.40 -46.11 -41.11
C ALA A 338 -15.64 -46.01 -39.77
N ASP A 339 -14.86 -47.03 -39.41
CA ASP A 339 -14.02 -47.04 -38.22
C ASP A 339 -12.95 -45.92 -38.28
N GLU A 340 -12.26 -45.77 -39.42
CA GLU A 340 -11.32 -44.66 -39.69
C GLU A 340 -11.99 -43.29 -39.52
N LEU A 341 -13.17 -43.08 -40.10
CA LEU A 341 -13.92 -41.82 -39.96
C LEU A 341 -14.36 -41.55 -38.52
N THR A 342 -14.75 -42.58 -37.75
CA THR A 342 -15.08 -42.38 -36.32
C THR A 342 -13.85 -42.05 -35.49
N GLN A 343 -12.69 -42.66 -35.78
CA GLN A 343 -11.42 -42.31 -35.14
C GLN A 343 -10.98 -40.88 -35.47
N GLU A 344 -11.13 -40.43 -36.72
CA GLU A 344 -10.87 -39.05 -37.11
C GLU A 344 -11.83 -38.06 -36.41
N GLN A 345 -13.12 -38.39 -36.31
CA GLN A 345 -14.10 -37.59 -35.56
C GLN A 345 -13.71 -37.48 -34.08
N MET A 346 -13.42 -38.59 -33.40
CA MET A 346 -12.98 -38.59 -32.00
C MET A 346 -11.68 -37.79 -31.81
N ALA A 347 -10.72 -37.89 -32.74
CA ALA A 347 -9.49 -37.11 -32.71
C ALA A 347 -9.75 -35.60 -32.89
N MET A 348 -10.69 -35.22 -33.75
CA MET A 348 -11.10 -33.83 -33.95
C MET A 348 -11.89 -33.27 -32.76
N GLU A 349 -12.76 -34.07 -32.14
CA GLU A 349 -13.44 -33.70 -30.89
C GLU A 349 -12.45 -33.53 -29.73
N ALA A 350 -11.50 -34.44 -29.57
CA ALA A 350 -10.44 -34.32 -28.55
C ALA A 350 -9.59 -33.04 -28.76
N ARG A 351 -9.24 -32.71 -30.01
CA ARG A 351 -8.59 -31.43 -30.36
C ARG A 351 -9.45 -30.23 -30.02
N ARG A 352 -10.76 -30.27 -30.32
CA ARG A 352 -11.72 -29.20 -30.00
C ARG A 352 -11.85 -28.98 -28.50
N ILE A 353 -11.97 -30.06 -27.71
CA ILE A 353 -12.01 -30.02 -26.24
C ILE A 353 -10.70 -29.43 -25.68
N ARG A 354 -9.54 -29.82 -26.22
CA ARG A 354 -8.26 -29.26 -25.81
C ARG A 354 -8.16 -27.76 -26.09
N LEU A 355 -8.66 -27.31 -27.26
CA LEU A 355 -8.70 -25.89 -27.60
C LEU A 355 -9.66 -25.09 -26.71
N THR A 356 -10.85 -25.61 -26.38
CA THR A 356 -11.77 -24.91 -25.45
C THR A 356 -11.22 -24.86 -24.02
N MET A 357 -10.54 -25.92 -23.55
CA MET A 357 -9.83 -25.90 -22.26
C MET A 357 -8.70 -24.86 -22.24
N LEU A 358 -7.88 -24.78 -23.30
CA LEU A 358 -6.83 -23.77 -23.42
C LEU A 358 -7.40 -22.35 -23.49
N GLN A 359 -8.52 -22.15 -24.20
CA GLN A 359 -9.20 -20.87 -24.25
C GLN A 359 -9.78 -20.47 -22.89
N ALA A 360 -10.36 -21.40 -22.13
CA ALA A 360 -10.84 -21.16 -20.77
C ALA A 360 -9.69 -20.87 -19.78
N ALA A 361 -8.55 -21.54 -19.92
CA ALA A 361 -7.34 -21.23 -19.14
C ALA A 361 -6.80 -19.83 -19.46
N ALA A 362 -6.80 -19.42 -20.74
CA ALA A 362 -6.38 -18.09 -21.15
C ALA A 362 -7.32 -16.98 -20.65
N THR A 363 -8.65 -17.19 -20.68
CA THR A 363 -9.61 -16.19 -20.18
C THR A 363 -9.57 -16.07 -18.66
N THR A 364 -9.42 -17.18 -17.92
CA THR A 364 -9.24 -17.13 -16.46
C THR A 364 -7.92 -16.47 -16.06
N GLN A 365 -6.82 -16.76 -16.78
CA GLN A 365 -5.54 -16.08 -16.57
C GLN A 365 -5.63 -14.57 -16.84
N HIS A 366 -6.29 -14.17 -17.94
CA HIS A 366 -6.52 -12.76 -18.25
C HIS A 366 -7.38 -12.07 -17.18
N ALA A 367 -8.46 -12.71 -16.72
CA ALA A 367 -9.31 -12.19 -15.66
C ALA A 367 -8.54 -11.98 -14.33
N ALA A 368 -7.68 -12.94 -13.95
CA ALA A 368 -6.81 -12.81 -12.79
C ALA A 368 -5.79 -11.66 -12.95
N GLN A 369 -5.21 -11.48 -14.14
CA GLN A 369 -4.32 -10.36 -14.45
C GLN A 369 -5.04 -9.01 -14.37
N THR A 370 -6.26 -8.89 -14.91
CA THR A 370 -7.04 -7.65 -14.80
C THR A 370 -7.40 -7.32 -13.35
N GLN A 371 -7.83 -8.32 -12.56
CA GLN A 371 -8.09 -8.15 -11.13
C GLN A 371 -6.84 -7.68 -10.38
N TRP A 372 -5.67 -8.27 -10.65
CA TRP A 372 -4.42 -7.85 -10.03
C TRP A 372 -4.02 -6.41 -10.39
N ILE A 373 -4.24 -5.98 -11.64
CA ILE A 373 -4.03 -4.58 -12.06
C ILE A 373 -5.00 -3.64 -11.35
N GLU A 374 -6.26 -4.04 -11.18
CA GLU A 374 -7.28 -3.25 -10.47
C GLU A 374 -6.99 -3.15 -8.97
N GLU A 375 -6.62 -4.24 -8.30
CA GLU A 375 -6.18 -4.23 -6.90
C GLU A 375 -4.98 -3.29 -6.71
N ARG A 376 -3.98 -3.37 -7.61
CA ARG A 376 -2.80 -2.50 -7.56
C ARG A 376 -3.15 -1.03 -7.78
N ARG A 377 -4.05 -0.71 -8.71
CA ARG A 377 -4.57 0.65 -8.91
C ARG A 377 -5.33 1.13 -7.67
N ALA A 378 -6.11 0.29 -7.02
CA ALA A 378 -6.83 0.63 -5.78
C ALA A 378 -5.86 0.91 -4.62
N ILE A 379 -4.77 0.14 -4.50
CA ILE A 379 -3.68 0.40 -3.54
C ILE A 379 -3.01 1.75 -3.84
N GLU A 380 -2.64 2.02 -5.09
CA GLU A 380 -2.02 3.28 -5.51
C GLU A 380 -2.96 4.48 -5.26
N GLN A 381 -4.27 4.34 -5.49
CA GLN A 381 -5.28 5.34 -5.14
C GLN A 381 -5.38 5.58 -3.62
N ARG A 382 -5.33 4.53 -2.78
CA ARG A 382 -5.26 4.68 -1.32
C ARG A 382 -4.00 5.43 -0.89
N ARG A 383 -2.83 5.06 -1.44
CA ARG A 383 -1.55 5.75 -1.16
C ARG A 383 -1.62 7.24 -1.54
N GLN A 384 -2.15 7.58 -2.71
CA GLN A 384 -2.38 8.96 -3.12
C GLN A 384 -3.40 9.69 -2.21
N HIS A 385 -4.44 9.01 -1.76
CA HIS A 385 -5.39 9.57 -0.79
C HIS A 385 -4.71 9.90 0.54
N TYR A 386 -3.94 8.96 1.11
CA TYR A 386 -3.17 9.20 2.33
C TYR A 386 -2.16 10.35 2.18
N GLN A 387 -1.47 10.43 1.03
CA GLN A 387 -0.58 11.56 0.72
C GLN A 387 -1.34 12.90 0.71
N ARG A 388 -2.45 13.01 0.00
CA ARG A 388 -3.28 14.24 -0.03
C ARG A 388 -3.83 14.61 1.35
N VAL A 389 -4.21 13.62 2.17
CA VAL A 389 -4.66 13.85 3.56
C VAL A 389 -3.49 14.36 4.42
N HIS A 390 -2.30 13.78 4.27
CA HIS A 390 -1.09 14.20 4.98
C HIS A 390 -0.65 15.60 4.57
N GLU A 391 -0.67 15.94 3.27
CA GLU A 391 -0.39 17.28 2.74
C GLU A 391 -1.37 18.32 3.29
N ARG A 392 -2.68 18.05 3.25
CA ARG A 392 -3.71 18.94 3.81
C ARG A 392 -3.51 19.16 5.30
N ARG A 393 -3.24 18.09 6.08
CA ARG A 393 -2.91 18.20 7.51
C ARG A 393 -1.66 19.04 7.74
N ASN A 394 -0.61 18.83 6.96
CA ASN A 394 0.62 19.60 7.05
C ASN A 394 0.44 21.08 6.68
N ALA A 395 -0.44 21.39 5.71
CA ALA A 395 -0.82 22.78 5.41
C ALA A 395 -1.51 23.44 6.61
N VAL A 396 -2.52 22.79 7.21
CA VAL A 396 -3.20 23.28 8.41
C VAL A 396 -2.22 23.45 9.59
N ARG A 397 -1.32 22.49 9.81
CA ARG A 397 -0.25 22.58 10.83
C ARG A 397 0.68 23.78 10.59
N ARG A 398 1.07 24.04 9.34
CA ARG A 398 1.90 25.21 8.97
C ARG A 398 1.17 26.52 9.24
N GLU A 399 -0.10 26.64 8.83
CA GLU A 399 -0.92 27.81 9.14
C GLU A 399 -1.06 28.04 10.64
N GLU A 400 -1.32 27.00 11.43
CA GLU A 400 -1.43 27.13 12.89
C GLU A 400 -0.10 27.54 13.53
N ILE A 401 1.03 26.94 13.12
CA ILE A 401 2.36 27.35 13.59
C ILE A 401 2.62 28.83 13.25
N LEU A 402 2.18 29.32 12.09
CA LEU A 402 2.28 30.73 11.73
C LEU A 402 1.41 31.62 12.64
N ARG A 403 0.15 31.25 12.90
CA ARG A 403 -0.75 31.97 13.83
C ARG A 403 -0.16 32.03 15.25
N LEU A 404 0.36 30.92 15.76
CA LEU A 404 1.00 30.86 17.09
C LEU A 404 2.28 31.71 17.14
N ARG A 405 3.12 31.67 16.10
CA ARG A 405 4.29 32.56 15.97
C ARG A 405 3.90 34.04 15.94
N GLU A 406 2.80 34.39 15.29
CA GLU A 406 2.29 35.76 15.27
C GLU A 406 1.80 36.20 16.66
N LEU A 407 1.07 35.33 17.38
CA LEU A 407 0.67 35.60 18.77
C LEU A 407 1.88 35.81 19.69
N PHE A 408 2.93 34.97 19.59
CA PHE A 408 4.17 35.19 20.34
C PHE A 408 4.85 36.52 19.99
N ARG A 409 4.93 36.90 18.70
CA ARG A 409 5.45 38.22 18.30
C ARG A 409 4.65 39.38 18.89
N ARG A 410 3.31 39.27 18.95
CA ARG A 410 2.44 40.28 19.57
C ARG A 410 2.71 40.39 21.08
N ILE A 411 2.82 39.26 21.78
CA ILE A 411 3.15 39.20 23.22
C ILE A 411 4.53 39.81 23.49
N ASP A 412 5.56 39.46 22.71
CA ASP A 412 6.89 40.03 22.83
C ASP A 412 6.93 41.54 22.49
N GLY A 413 6.08 42.00 21.57
CA GLY A 413 5.87 43.43 21.30
C GLY A 413 5.32 44.17 22.52
N ILE A 414 4.29 43.62 23.18
CA ILE A 414 3.72 44.20 24.40
C ILE A 414 4.74 44.19 25.55
N ARG A 415 5.54 43.11 25.69
CA ARG A 415 6.64 43.03 26.68
C ARG A 415 7.71 44.09 26.46
N ARG A 416 8.05 44.41 25.21
CA ARG A 416 9.00 45.50 24.90
C ARG A 416 8.41 46.84 25.31
N ALA A 417 7.19 47.15 24.87
CA ALA A 417 6.50 48.38 25.26
C ALA A 417 6.37 48.54 26.80
N TYR A 418 6.17 47.43 27.52
CA TYR A 418 6.18 47.37 28.99
C TYR A 418 7.56 47.67 29.59
N HIS A 419 8.63 47.11 29.04
CA HIS A 419 9.99 47.41 29.49
C HIS A 419 10.42 48.82 29.14
N ASP A 420 10.01 49.34 27.99
CA ASP A 420 10.27 50.71 27.56
C ASP A 420 9.54 51.71 28.46
N SER A 421 8.28 51.46 28.83
CA SER A 421 7.58 52.32 29.79
C SER A 421 8.23 52.30 31.17
N LEU A 422 8.56 51.11 31.72
CA LEU A 422 9.33 51.02 32.97
C LEU A 422 10.65 51.82 32.91
N ARG A 423 11.39 51.73 31.80
CA ARG A 423 12.63 52.48 31.58
C ARG A 423 12.42 54.00 31.52
N ILE A 424 11.26 54.45 31.06
CA ILE A 424 10.87 55.88 31.09
C ILE A 424 10.54 56.32 32.53
N TYR A 425 9.91 55.47 33.36
CA TYR A 425 9.56 55.82 34.75
C TYR A 425 10.74 55.76 35.74
N GLU A 426 11.79 54.97 35.47
CA GLU A 426 12.98 54.91 36.34
C GLU A 426 13.67 56.27 36.59
N PRO A 427 13.96 57.12 35.59
CA PRO A 427 14.54 58.45 35.82
C PRO A 427 13.58 59.39 36.57
N PHE A 428 12.28 59.43 36.25
CA PHE A 428 11.30 60.22 37.00
C PHE A 428 11.28 59.86 38.49
N ARG A 429 11.38 58.57 38.80
CA ARG A 429 11.50 58.10 40.18
C ARG A 429 12.80 58.57 40.84
N ALA A 430 13.93 58.50 40.15
CA ALA A 430 15.21 58.96 40.67
C ALA A 430 15.20 60.47 40.93
N GLU A 431 14.55 61.24 40.05
CA GLU A 431 14.34 62.68 40.21
C GLU A 431 13.44 63.00 41.41
N LEU A 432 12.31 62.31 41.56
CA LEU A 432 11.45 62.38 42.75
C LEU A 432 12.22 62.08 44.05
N GLU A 433 13.05 61.02 44.07
CA GLU A 433 13.91 60.69 45.21
C GLU A 433 15.01 61.75 45.45
N GLN A 434 15.48 62.45 44.41
CA GLN A 434 16.43 63.57 44.52
C GLN A 434 15.76 64.85 45.05
N GLN A 435 14.58 65.21 44.54
CA GLN A 435 13.79 66.35 44.99
C GLN A 435 13.44 66.22 46.48
N GLN A 436 13.06 65.02 46.94
CA GLN A 436 12.82 64.73 48.36
C GLN A 436 14.06 64.96 49.23
N ARG A 437 15.26 64.58 48.75
CA ARG A 437 16.52 64.86 49.47
C ARG A 437 16.81 66.36 49.52
N ILE A 438 16.56 67.10 48.42
CA ILE A 438 16.74 68.55 48.38
C ILE A 438 15.78 69.25 49.35
N LEU A 439 14.52 68.82 49.44
CA LEU A 439 13.56 69.36 50.40
C LEU A 439 13.99 69.07 51.85
N ALA A 440 14.38 67.84 52.18
CA ALA A 440 14.88 67.50 53.52
C ALA A 440 16.16 68.27 53.89
N CYS A 441 17.06 68.53 52.92
CA CYS A 441 18.22 69.41 53.14
C CYS A 441 17.83 70.87 53.36
N ARG A 442 16.77 71.37 52.69
CA ARG A 442 16.24 72.72 52.89
C ARG A 442 15.57 72.88 54.25
N GLU A 443 14.81 71.89 54.71
CA GLU A 443 14.25 71.84 56.06
C GLU A 443 15.35 71.99 57.11
N LEU A 444 16.39 71.14 57.02
CA LEU A 444 17.54 71.18 57.92
C LEU A 444 18.26 72.55 57.90
N ALA A 445 18.45 73.14 56.71
CA ALA A 445 19.09 74.44 56.57
C ALA A 445 18.25 75.59 57.16
N ILE A 446 16.92 75.54 57.04
CA ILE A 446 16.01 76.50 57.68
C ILE A 446 16.06 76.35 59.21
N GLU A 447 16.12 75.12 59.74
CA GLU A 447 16.30 74.90 61.17
C GLU A 447 17.66 75.41 61.69
N GLN A 448 18.74 75.23 60.93
CA GLN A 448 20.06 75.76 61.27
C GLN A 448 20.08 77.29 61.25
N ALA A 449 19.60 77.93 60.19
CA ALA A 449 19.51 79.38 60.10
C ALA A 449 18.64 79.99 61.22
N ARG A 450 17.57 79.29 61.64
CA ARG A 450 16.78 79.66 62.82
C ARG A 450 17.59 79.63 64.10
N GLN A 451 18.40 78.58 64.33
CA GLN A 451 19.27 78.48 65.51
C GLN A 451 20.33 79.59 65.54
N GLU A 452 20.92 79.91 64.39
CA GLU A 452 21.90 80.99 64.24
C GLU A 452 21.29 82.37 64.51
N LEU A 453 20.14 82.68 63.92
CA LEU A 453 19.45 83.98 64.11
C LEU A 453 19.02 84.20 65.57
N LEU A 454 18.50 83.14 66.23
CA LEU A 454 18.14 83.19 67.65
C LEU A 454 19.36 83.41 68.58
N GLY A 455 20.56 83.06 68.14
CA GLY A 455 21.81 83.28 68.88
C GLY A 455 22.35 84.72 68.83
N HIS A 456 21.96 85.52 67.83
CA HIS A 456 22.64 86.80 67.52
C HIS A 456 21.77 88.06 67.73
N SER A 457 20.46 87.96 67.91
CA SER A 457 19.57 89.14 67.97
C SER A 457 19.29 89.65 69.39
N GLY A 458 19.58 90.94 69.65
CA GLY A 458 19.20 91.60 70.92
C GLY A 458 17.69 91.83 71.09
N ASN A 459 16.92 91.98 69.99
CA ASN A 459 15.46 92.12 70.01
C ASN A 459 14.76 90.80 69.66
N ARG A 460 14.96 89.81 70.53
CA ARG A 460 14.54 88.41 70.35
C ARG A 460 13.07 88.23 69.93
N SER A 461 12.12 88.93 70.56
CA SER A 461 10.68 88.74 70.28
C SER A 461 10.22 89.23 68.90
N GLN A 462 10.79 90.32 68.38
CA GLN A 462 10.48 90.81 67.04
C GLN A 462 11.08 89.89 65.95
N VAL A 463 12.28 89.38 66.21
CA VAL A 463 12.94 88.41 65.33
C VAL A 463 12.21 87.07 65.35
N GLU A 464 11.78 86.59 66.52
CA GLU A 464 10.92 85.41 66.67
C GLU A 464 9.60 85.56 65.88
N SER A 465 8.92 86.71 65.96
CA SER A 465 7.67 86.98 65.21
C SER A 465 7.87 87.03 63.69
N ALA A 466 8.96 87.65 63.21
CA ALA A 466 9.28 87.69 61.78
C ALA A 466 9.68 86.31 61.24
N ILE A 467 10.49 85.57 62.00
CA ILE A 467 10.85 84.17 61.72
C ILE A 467 9.59 83.29 61.70
N GLU A 468 8.64 83.46 62.61
CA GLU A 468 7.39 82.72 62.60
C GLU A 468 6.54 82.95 61.35
N ARG A 469 6.44 84.20 60.85
CA ARG A 469 5.73 84.46 59.59
C ARG A 469 6.43 83.80 58.40
N TYR A 470 7.74 83.99 58.29
CA TYR A 470 8.53 83.37 57.22
C TYR A 470 8.45 81.84 57.29
N ASN A 471 8.49 81.25 58.49
CA ASN A 471 8.34 79.81 58.70
C ASN A 471 6.95 79.30 58.36
N ARG A 472 5.87 80.07 58.60
CA ARG A 472 4.52 79.68 58.16
C ARG A 472 4.42 79.68 56.64
N GLU A 473 4.88 80.75 55.96
CA GLU A 473 4.89 80.80 54.50
C GLU A 473 5.80 79.71 53.88
N ALA A 474 6.96 79.45 54.49
CA ALA A 474 7.88 78.39 54.04
C ALA A 474 7.26 77.01 54.28
N ALA A 475 6.65 76.75 55.45
CA ALA A 475 5.98 75.50 55.75
C ALA A 475 4.76 75.28 54.85
N GLU A 476 3.98 76.31 54.52
CA GLU A 476 2.87 76.22 53.56
C GLU A 476 3.36 75.84 52.16
N ARG A 477 4.45 76.46 51.67
CA ARG A 477 5.07 76.10 50.37
C ARG A 477 5.67 74.70 50.38
N MET A 478 6.31 74.30 51.48
CA MET A 478 6.83 72.95 51.69
C MET A 478 5.71 71.91 51.72
N ASN A 479 4.62 72.17 52.45
CA ASN A 479 3.45 71.30 52.54
C ASN A 479 2.70 71.18 51.19
N ALA A 480 2.64 72.26 50.41
CA ALA A 480 2.13 72.19 49.04
C ALA A 480 3.01 71.27 48.16
N MET A 481 4.33 71.45 48.20
CA MET A 481 5.27 70.59 47.48
C MET A 481 5.22 69.12 47.94
N THR A 482 5.13 68.84 49.23
CA THR A 482 5.01 67.45 49.71
C THR A 482 3.70 66.82 49.28
N HIS A 483 2.58 67.54 49.30
CA HIS A 483 1.31 67.03 48.78
C HIS A 483 1.34 66.78 47.26
N ASP A 484 2.01 67.61 46.47
CA ASP A 484 2.17 67.36 45.04
C ASP A 484 3.08 66.13 44.77
N LEU A 485 4.19 65.99 45.48
CA LEU A 485 5.03 64.78 45.42
C LEU A 485 4.29 63.53 45.91
N GLU A 486 3.37 63.65 46.87
CA GLU A 486 2.49 62.56 47.31
C GLU A 486 1.45 62.17 46.26
N ARG A 487 0.89 63.15 45.52
CA ARG A 487 0.00 62.90 44.37
C ARG A 487 0.75 62.15 43.27
N GLU A 488 1.93 62.61 42.89
CA GLU A 488 2.77 61.95 41.88
C GLU A 488 3.18 60.53 42.31
N ARG A 489 3.60 60.35 43.57
CA ARG A 489 3.87 59.02 44.14
C ARG A 489 2.66 58.08 44.05
N LYS A 490 1.45 58.56 44.36
CA LYS A 490 0.21 57.76 44.25
C LYS A 490 -0.04 57.35 42.80
N LEU A 491 0.08 58.29 41.85
CA LEU A 491 -0.07 58.00 40.42
C LEU A 491 0.94 56.95 39.93
N LEU A 492 2.23 57.08 40.26
CA LEU A 492 3.26 56.10 39.89
C LEU A 492 3.04 54.72 40.53
N VAL A 493 2.51 54.66 41.77
CA VAL A 493 2.15 53.39 42.43
C VAL A 493 0.95 52.74 41.73
N GLU A 494 -0.07 53.52 41.37
CA GLU A 494 -1.22 53.03 40.60
C GLU A 494 -0.81 52.53 39.21
N GLU A 495 -0.01 53.30 38.47
CA GLU A 495 0.50 52.88 37.16
C GLU A 495 1.34 51.61 37.27
N ARG A 496 2.22 51.51 38.28
CA ARG A 496 2.96 50.27 38.55
C ARG A 496 2.04 49.09 38.84
N ALA A 497 0.96 49.28 39.60
CA ALA A 497 -0.02 48.23 39.89
C ALA A 497 -0.82 47.81 38.64
N ARG A 498 -1.19 48.76 37.77
CA ARG A 498 -1.80 48.49 36.45
C ARG A 498 -0.83 47.69 35.57
N LEU A 499 0.44 48.10 35.55
CA LEU A 499 1.52 47.44 34.82
C LEU A 499 1.76 46.00 35.32
N THR A 500 1.88 45.75 36.62
CA THR A 500 2.05 44.38 37.14
C THR A 500 0.84 43.50 36.85
N LYS A 501 -0.39 44.01 36.99
CA LYS A 501 -1.61 43.29 36.61
C LYS A 501 -1.61 42.95 35.11
N HIS A 502 -1.12 43.85 34.24
CA HIS A 502 -1.00 43.56 32.82
C HIS A 502 0.05 42.45 32.54
N ALA A 503 1.21 42.50 33.19
CA ALA A 503 2.23 41.46 33.07
C ALA A 503 1.73 40.09 33.54
N GLU A 504 0.93 40.03 34.62
CA GLU A 504 0.25 38.80 35.07
C GLU A 504 -0.73 38.29 34.02
N THR A 505 -1.58 39.17 33.43
CA THR A 505 -2.50 38.73 32.37
C THR A 505 -1.76 38.15 31.16
N LEU A 506 -0.65 38.77 30.72
CA LEU A 506 0.18 38.26 29.64
C LEU A 506 0.78 36.88 29.98
N ALA A 507 1.31 36.71 31.20
CA ALA A 507 1.84 35.42 31.64
C ALA A 507 0.78 34.30 31.63
N THR A 508 -0.48 34.60 32.01
CA THR A 508 -1.58 33.61 31.91
C THR A 508 -1.98 33.30 30.47
N ILE A 509 -1.93 34.28 29.56
CA ILE A 509 -2.19 34.08 28.13
C ILE A 509 -1.11 33.21 27.50
N GLU A 510 0.17 33.46 27.82
CA GLU A 510 1.30 32.66 27.39
C GLU A 510 1.23 31.21 27.90
N ALA A 511 0.93 31.01 29.18
CA ALA A 511 0.78 29.67 29.75
C ALA A 511 -0.33 28.86 29.06
N ARG A 512 -1.45 29.51 28.71
CA ARG A 512 -2.53 28.90 27.91
C ARG A 512 -2.12 28.63 26.46
N ALA A 513 -1.35 29.53 25.84
CA ALA A 513 -0.87 29.36 24.46
C ALA A 513 0.16 28.23 24.33
N THR A 514 1.08 28.13 25.28
CA THR A 514 2.09 27.05 25.35
C THR A 514 1.45 25.69 25.63
N LEU A 515 0.50 25.61 26.57
CA LEU A 515 -0.23 24.38 26.86
C LEU A 515 -1.03 23.90 25.63
N ARG A 516 -1.72 24.81 24.91
CA ARG A 516 -2.41 24.49 23.65
C ARG A 516 -1.46 24.03 22.53
N LEU A 517 -0.26 24.59 22.46
CA LEU A 517 0.77 24.13 21.52
C LEU A 517 1.19 22.69 21.85
N ASP A 518 1.52 22.41 23.12
CA ASP A 518 1.96 21.08 23.57
C ASP A 518 0.86 20.03 23.39
N GLU A 519 -0.39 20.35 23.73
CA GLU A 519 -1.57 19.51 23.47
C GLU A 519 -1.68 19.17 21.97
N LYS A 520 -1.62 20.19 21.09
CA LYS A 520 -1.74 19.97 19.64
C LYS A 520 -0.56 19.21 19.04
N VAL A 521 0.67 19.49 19.47
CA VAL A 521 1.85 18.72 19.07
C VAL A 521 1.69 17.26 19.47
N SER A 522 1.22 16.98 20.69
CA SER A 522 0.98 15.61 21.16
C SER A 522 -0.10 14.90 20.33
N ALA A 523 -1.22 15.56 20.06
CA ALA A 523 -2.30 15.05 19.22
C ALA A 523 -1.82 14.73 17.80
N TYR A 524 -1.07 15.65 17.18
CA TYR A 524 -0.48 15.43 15.86
C TYR A 524 0.50 14.26 15.82
N THR A 525 1.35 14.09 16.85
CA THR A 525 2.25 12.92 16.91
C THR A 525 1.49 11.61 17.09
N ALA A 526 0.38 11.60 17.82
CA ALA A 526 -0.47 10.41 17.98
C ALA A 526 -1.23 10.08 16.68
N GLU A 527 -1.75 11.09 15.98
CA GLU A 527 -2.39 10.92 14.67
C GLU A 527 -1.42 10.40 13.61
N ASP A 528 -0.19 10.93 13.56
CA ASP A 528 0.83 10.50 12.60
C ASP A 528 1.27 9.05 12.89
N ALA A 529 1.46 8.69 14.17
CA ALA A 529 1.76 7.31 14.57
C ALA A 529 0.61 6.34 14.21
N ASN A 530 -0.65 6.76 14.31
CA ASN A 530 -1.79 5.94 13.88
C ASN A 530 -1.87 5.80 12.35
N LEU A 531 -1.61 6.87 11.61
CA LEU A 531 -1.58 6.83 10.14
C LEU A 531 -0.45 5.93 9.63
N GLN A 532 0.72 5.99 10.28
CA GLN A 532 1.85 5.12 9.97
C GLN A 532 1.55 3.65 10.30
N ARG A 533 0.94 3.35 11.45
CA ARG A 533 0.47 1.98 11.79
C ARG A 533 -0.48 1.40 10.74
N HIS A 534 -1.39 2.20 10.19
CA HIS A 534 -2.28 1.75 9.12
C HIS A 534 -1.53 1.48 7.81
N GLN A 535 -0.57 2.33 7.44
CA GLN A 535 0.30 2.08 6.28
C GLN A 535 1.15 0.81 6.48
N ASP A 536 1.70 0.59 7.68
CA ASP A 536 2.47 -0.62 8.01
C ASP A 536 1.58 -1.88 7.98
N GLN A 537 0.32 -1.79 8.41
CA GLN A 537 -0.67 -2.86 8.29
C GLN A 537 -0.97 -3.20 6.81
N ASP A 538 -1.31 -2.20 5.99
CA ASP A 538 -1.54 -2.37 4.55
C ASP A 538 -0.31 -3.01 3.87
N ASN A 539 0.89 -2.51 4.16
CA ASN A 539 2.15 -3.06 3.63
C ASN A 539 2.41 -4.51 4.06
N LEU A 540 2.06 -4.88 5.30
CA LEU A 540 2.18 -6.25 5.80
C LEU A 540 1.15 -7.18 5.14
N GLU A 541 -0.05 -6.70 4.84
CA GLU A 541 -1.05 -7.46 4.09
C GLU A 541 -0.64 -7.67 2.62
N GLU A 542 -0.15 -6.63 1.95
CA GLU A 542 0.44 -6.74 0.61
C GLU A 542 1.58 -7.78 0.59
N LEU A 543 2.51 -7.71 1.55
CA LEU A 543 3.66 -8.61 1.63
C LEU A 543 3.24 -10.06 1.91
N ARG A 544 2.16 -10.28 2.68
CA ARG A 544 1.54 -11.61 2.86
C ARG A 544 0.92 -12.12 1.56
N ARG A 545 0.14 -11.30 0.84
CA ARG A 545 -0.45 -11.65 -0.46
C ARG A 545 0.61 -12.03 -1.49
N LEU A 546 1.67 -11.21 -1.63
CA LEU A 546 2.78 -11.47 -2.55
C LEU A 546 3.56 -12.75 -2.21
N LYS A 547 3.73 -13.07 -0.91
CA LYS A 547 4.32 -14.35 -0.48
C LYS A 547 3.44 -15.54 -0.87
N LEU A 548 2.13 -15.46 -0.71
CA LEU A 548 1.20 -16.52 -1.11
C LEU A 548 1.19 -16.71 -2.64
N GLN A 549 1.15 -15.62 -3.41
CA GLN A 549 1.26 -15.67 -4.88
C GLN A 549 2.58 -16.32 -5.32
N LYS A 550 3.71 -15.93 -4.71
CA LYS A 550 5.01 -16.56 -4.98
C LYS A 550 4.97 -18.07 -4.71
N GLN A 551 4.41 -18.50 -3.58
CA GLN A 551 4.30 -19.92 -3.23
C GLN A 551 3.41 -20.71 -4.20
N LEU A 552 2.36 -20.10 -4.76
CA LEU A 552 1.52 -20.72 -5.79
C LEU A 552 2.32 -20.92 -7.09
N VAL A 553 3.00 -19.87 -7.57
CA VAL A 553 3.85 -19.95 -8.77
C VAL A 553 5.01 -20.94 -8.59
N GLU A 554 5.62 -21.02 -7.41
CA GLU A 554 6.65 -22.02 -7.10
C GLU A 554 6.11 -23.46 -7.16
N ARG A 555 4.86 -23.70 -6.73
CA ARG A 555 4.20 -25.01 -6.88
C ARG A 555 3.83 -25.32 -8.32
N GLU A 556 3.31 -24.34 -9.07
CA GLU A 556 3.01 -24.51 -10.51
C GLU A 556 4.28 -24.85 -11.30
N LEU A 557 5.39 -24.15 -11.04
CA LEU A 557 6.69 -24.45 -11.65
C LEU A 557 7.24 -25.81 -11.23
N GLN A 558 6.98 -26.27 -9.99
CA GLN A 558 7.34 -27.62 -9.56
C GLN A 558 6.50 -28.68 -10.30
N ASN A 559 5.18 -28.52 -10.36
CA ASN A 559 4.29 -29.43 -11.09
C ASN A 559 4.69 -29.54 -12.56
N LEU A 560 4.98 -28.41 -13.23
CA LEU A 560 5.45 -28.40 -14.63
C LEU A 560 6.80 -29.11 -14.81
N ARG A 561 7.70 -29.05 -13.82
CA ARG A 561 8.96 -29.84 -13.84
C ARG A 561 8.68 -31.32 -13.70
N GLU A 562 7.82 -31.73 -12.76
CA GLU A 562 7.43 -33.13 -12.57
C GLU A 562 6.70 -33.68 -13.81
N GLU A 563 5.88 -32.88 -14.49
CA GLU A 563 5.24 -33.26 -15.76
C GLU A 563 6.27 -33.42 -16.90
N LEU A 564 7.21 -32.48 -17.04
CA LEU A 564 8.30 -32.57 -18.02
C LEU A 564 9.21 -33.78 -17.76
N GLU A 565 9.53 -34.07 -16.49
CA GLU A 565 10.30 -35.26 -16.10
C GLU A 565 9.54 -36.55 -16.43
N ARG A 566 8.22 -36.63 -16.16
CA ARG A 566 7.39 -37.79 -16.53
C ARG A 566 7.34 -37.99 -18.05
N VAL A 567 7.21 -36.92 -18.82
CA VAL A 567 7.21 -36.96 -20.30
C VAL A 567 8.60 -37.40 -20.82
N ALA A 568 9.69 -36.87 -20.27
CA ALA A 568 11.04 -37.27 -20.62
C ALA A 568 11.33 -38.75 -20.27
N VAL A 569 10.85 -39.22 -19.11
CA VAL A 569 10.94 -40.64 -18.74
C VAL A 569 10.16 -41.50 -19.75
N ALA A 570 8.91 -41.16 -20.09
CA ALA A 570 8.12 -41.92 -21.06
C ALA A 570 8.84 -42.04 -22.42
N PHE A 571 9.36 -40.92 -22.95
CA PHE A 571 10.14 -40.94 -24.20
C PHE A 571 11.43 -41.77 -24.10
N THR A 572 12.12 -41.78 -22.95
CA THR A 572 13.33 -42.60 -22.79
C THR A 572 13.03 -44.08 -22.55
N THR A 573 11.88 -44.45 -21.98
CA THR A 573 11.51 -45.85 -21.77
C THR A 573 11.02 -46.55 -23.05
N ASP A 574 10.36 -45.83 -23.96
CA ASP A 574 9.92 -46.39 -25.25
C ASP A 574 11.07 -46.60 -26.25
N ILE A 575 12.21 -45.90 -26.08
CA ILE A 575 13.42 -46.09 -26.89
C ILE A 575 14.32 -47.18 -26.29
N ARG A 576 13.74 -48.18 -25.63
CA ARG A 576 14.48 -49.39 -25.24
C ARG A 576 14.35 -50.43 -26.37
N PRO A 577 15.32 -50.55 -27.30
CA PRO A 577 15.22 -51.53 -28.37
C PRO A 577 15.06 -52.94 -27.77
N PRO A 578 14.25 -53.81 -28.38
CA PRO A 578 14.13 -55.19 -27.93
C PRO A 578 15.49 -55.86 -28.10
N TYR A 579 16.22 -56.01 -26.99
CA TYR A 579 17.47 -56.75 -26.97
C TYR A 579 17.19 -58.16 -27.48
N HIS A 580 17.85 -58.52 -28.59
CA HIS A 580 17.83 -59.88 -29.12
C HIS A 580 18.20 -60.85 -28.00
N ARG A 581 17.23 -61.66 -27.56
CA ARG A 581 17.54 -62.94 -26.92
C ARG A 581 18.04 -63.85 -28.03
N HIS A 582 19.31 -64.22 -27.93
CA HIS A 582 19.84 -65.44 -28.53
C HIS A 582 19.25 -66.67 -27.82
#